data_AF-A0A7L3S110-F1
#
_entry.id   AF-A0A7L3S110-F1
#
_cell.length_a   1.000
_cell.length_b   1.000
_cell.length_c   1.000
_cell.angle_alpha   90.00
_cell.angle_beta   90.00
_cell.angle_gamma   90.00
#
_symmetry.space_group_name_H-M   'P 1'
#
loop_
_entity.id
_entity.type
_entity.pdbx_description
1 polymer ?
#
loop_
_entity_poly.entity_id
_entity_poly.type
_entity_poly.pdbx_seq_one_letter_code
_entity_poly.pdbx_strand_id
1 'polypeptide(L)'
;MAKRLLVAYGLWALGGPLGLHHIYLGRDSHALLWMLTLGGFGAGWLWDFWHIPGWVATANGVGVARDHGGMVPALSPLRLAGQVTVGMYFGLVAALGLPWVPVLLAQPLAVGLGVQLVSSVGDQTAKAPSVLAAAFLASLLFQGRVLAVLPVSLAASVAAQRHRCYKPRGTPLPRLPARLYHLGLACLAFAAPLACRGLCGAAGVLGTLLALPRAAIELLLLPLCTGRLLAETLGLAGGPPPQHPTTGFGARTWSQRQQWAYEVLGLPVGASAEDVHRSYRELVKVWHPDHNRQRAEEAERRFIELQEAYEELGGPRRAAGG
;
A
#
# COMPACT_ATOMS: atom_id res chain seq x y z
N MET A 1 24.91 0.85 39.24
CA MET A 1 24.39 -0.29 40.03
C MET A 1 24.64 -1.58 39.28
N ALA A 2 25.13 -2.61 39.97
CA ALA A 2 25.25 -3.95 39.41
C ALA A 2 23.87 -4.53 39.09
N LYS A 3 23.75 -5.15 37.92
CA LYS A 3 22.59 -5.89 37.44
C LYS A 3 22.52 -7.24 38.14
N ARG A 4 21.32 -7.61 38.59
CA ARG A 4 21.08 -8.87 39.31
C ARG A 4 20.53 -9.92 38.35
N LEU A 5 21.09 -11.13 38.42
CA LEU A 5 20.67 -12.26 37.57
C LEU A 5 19.20 -12.62 37.76
N LEU A 6 18.73 -12.68 39.01
CA LEU A 6 17.34 -12.99 39.34
C LEU A 6 16.35 -11.98 38.75
N VAL A 7 16.72 -10.69 38.74
CA VAL A 7 15.88 -9.64 38.14
C VAL A 7 15.80 -9.83 36.62
N ALA A 8 16.91 -10.19 35.97
CA ALA A 8 16.92 -10.48 34.53
C ALA A 8 16.01 -11.68 34.18
N TYR A 9 16.05 -12.77 34.96
CA TYR A 9 15.15 -13.90 34.75
C TYR A 9 13.69 -13.58 35.06
N GLY A 10 13.40 -12.80 36.10
CA GLY A 10 12.04 -12.36 36.39
C GLY A 10 11.44 -11.53 35.24
N LEU A 11 12.22 -10.61 34.67
CA LEU A 11 11.82 -9.83 33.50
C LEU A 11 11.69 -10.69 32.23
N TRP A 12 12.53 -11.70 32.06
CA TRP A 12 12.42 -12.67 30.97
C TRP A 12 11.15 -13.52 31.08
N ALA A 13 10.77 -13.96 32.28
CA ALA A 13 9.55 -14.74 32.49
C ALA A 13 8.27 -13.90 32.25
N LEU A 14 8.24 -12.65 32.74
CA LEU A 14 7.06 -11.79 32.66
C LEU A 14 6.90 -11.09 31.31
N GLY A 15 8.00 -10.76 30.63
CA GLY A 15 7.97 -10.01 29.38
C GLY A 15 9.07 -10.41 28.41
N GLY A 16 9.44 -11.69 28.42
CA GLY A 16 10.43 -12.28 27.52
C GLY A 16 10.13 -11.97 26.06
N PRO A 17 8.93 -12.25 25.52
CA PRO A 17 8.58 -11.92 24.14
C PRO A 17 8.67 -10.43 23.80
N LEU A 18 8.48 -9.55 24.79
CA LEU A 18 8.60 -8.08 24.64
C LEU A 18 10.04 -7.57 24.84
N GLY A 19 10.98 -8.42 25.27
CA GLY A 19 12.38 -8.06 25.46
C GLY A 19 12.66 -7.18 26.68
N LEU A 20 11.84 -7.26 27.75
CA LEU A 20 12.04 -6.45 28.97
C LEU A 20 13.41 -6.64 29.63
N HIS A 21 13.91 -7.88 29.64
CA HIS A 21 15.25 -8.21 30.16
C HIS A 21 16.36 -7.54 29.34
N HIS A 22 16.19 -7.37 28.03
CA HIS A 22 17.15 -6.64 27.18
C HIS A 22 17.19 -5.14 27.52
N ILE A 23 16.04 -4.53 27.82
CA ILE A 23 15.97 -3.12 28.27
C ILE A 23 16.72 -2.96 29.60
N TYR A 24 16.51 -3.89 30.55
CA TYR A 24 17.21 -3.88 31.84
C TYR A 24 18.73 -4.00 31.68
N LEU A 25 19.18 -4.83 30.74
CA LEU A 25 20.59 -5.09 30.45
C LEU A 25 21.26 -4.01 29.57
N GLY A 26 20.52 -3.00 29.11
CA GLY A 26 21.10 -1.92 28.28
C GLY A 26 21.20 -2.27 26.79
N ARG A 27 20.50 -3.31 26.31
CA ARG A 27 20.60 -3.84 24.95
C ARG A 27 19.42 -3.39 24.09
N ASP A 28 19.33 -2.09 23.81
CA ASP A 28 18.16 -1.47 23.16
C ASP A 28 17.84 -2.04 21.77
N SER A 29 18.84 -2.26 20.91
CA SER A 29 18.61 -2.87 19.59
C SER A 29 18.06 -4.29 19.69
N HIS A 30 18.44 -5.02 20.74
CA HIS A 30 17.97 -6.38 20.96
C HIS A 30 16.52 -6.37 21.49
N ALA A 31 16.22 -5.47 22.43
CA ALA A 31 14.87 -5.23 22.90
C ALA A 31 13.93 -4.84 21.74
N LEU A 32 14.36 -3.89 20.90
CA LEU A 32 13.57 -3.46 19.74
C LEU A 32 13.32 -4.61 18.78
N LEU A 33 14.33 -5.41 18.47
CA LEU A 33 14.15 -6.60 17.64
C LEU A 33 13.10 -7.54 18.22
N TRP A 34 13.11 -7.78 19.54
CA TRP A 34 12.14 -8.64 20.21
C TRP A 34 10.72 -8.06 20.14
N MET A 35 10.55 -6.77 20.41
CA MET A 35 9.24 -6.11 20.32
C MET A 35 8.64 -6.19 18.92
N LEU A 36 9.47 -6.00 17.88
CA LEU A 36 9.00 -5.98 16.49
C LEU A 36 8.78 -7.37 15.88
N THR A 37 9.41 -8.41 16.45
CA THR A 37 9.33 -9.80 15.95
C THR A 37 8.62 -10.75 16.93
N LEU A 38 8.04 -10.24 18.01
CA LEU A 38 7.41 -11.02 19.08
C LEU A 38 8.36 -12.10 19.63
N GLY A 39 9.53 -11.66 20.11
CA GLY A 39 10.51 -12.54 20.73
C GLY A 39 11.35 -13.35 19.75
N GLY A 40 11.69 -12.78 18.59
CA GLY A 40 12.45 -13.47 17.55
C GLY A 40 11.62 -14.54 16.86
N PHE A 41 10.41 -14.17 16.42
CA PHE A 41 9.40 -15.06 15.83
C PHE A 41 8.99 -16.21 16.76
N GLY A 42 8.90 -15.93 18.07
CA GLY A 42 8.47 -16.90 19.08
C GLY A 42 9.49 -17.97 19.47
N ALA A 43 10.64 -18.09 18.79
CA ALA A 43 11.70 -19.04 19.16
C ALA A 43 12.86 -18.37 19.92
N GLY A 44 13.14 -17.09 19.63
CA GLY A 44 14.26 -16.35 20.23
C GLY A 44 14.17 -16.22 21.75
N TRP A 45 12.96 -16.13 22.32
CA TRP A 45 12.79 -16.04 23.78
C TRP A 45 13.26 -17.30 24.54
N LEU A 46 13.20 -18.50 23.94
CA LEU A 46 13.77 -19.72 24.56
C LEU A 46 15.29 -19.64 24.56
N TRP A 47 15.87 -19.24 23.43
CA TRP A 47 17.32 -19.12 23.27
C TRP A 47 17.96 -18.17 24.28
N ASP A 48 17.25 -17.11 24.64
CA ASP A 48 17.69 -16.12 25.63
C ASP A 48 17.97 -16.73 27.01
N PHE A 49 17.26 -17.80 27.40
CA PHE A 49 17.40 -18.43 28.71
C PHE A 49 18.85 -18.80 29.02
N TRP A 50 19.56 -19.42 28.08
CA TRP A 50 20.95 -19.83 28.25
C TRP A 50 21.95 -18.66 28.19
N HIS A 51 21.57 -17.53 27.62
CA HIS A 51 22.48 -16.40 27.36
C HIS A 51 22.40 -15.30 28.42
N ILE A 52 21.31 -15.24 29.19
CA ILE A 52 21.10 -14.25 30.26
C ILE A 52 22.29 -14.16 31.23
N PRO A 53 22.89 -15.26 31.74
CA PRO A 53 24.03 -15.18 32.65
C PRO A 53 25.23 -14.43 32.06
N GLY A 54 25.56 -14.70 30.79
CA GLY A 54 26.66 -14.04 30.09
C GLY A 54 26.40 -12.55 29.84
N TRP A 55 25.15 -12.18 29.54
CA TRP A 55 24.79 -10.78 29.36
C TRP A 55 24.76 -9.99 30.66
N VAL A 56 24.34 -10.60 31.77
CA VAL A 56 24.43 -9.96 33.10
C VAL A 56 25.89 -9.72 33.48
N ALA A 57 26.77 -10.71 33.25
CA ALA A 57 28.21 -10.55 33.47
C ALA A 57 28.77 -9.40 32.64
N THR A 58 28.44 -9.34 31.34
CA THR A 58 28.85 -8.26 30.44
C THR A 58 28.33 -6.89 30.91
N ALA A 59 27.06 -6.80 31.32
CA ALA A 59 26.44 -5.56 31.79
C ALA A 59 27.03 -5.07 33.13
N ASN A 60 27.60 -5.98 33.92
CA ASN A 60 28.31 -5.68 35.16
C ASN A 60 29.80 -5.37 34.94
N GLY A 61 30.29 -5.43 33.70
CA GLY A 61 31.71 -5.25 33.41
C GLY A 61 32.59 -6.43 33.83
N VAL A 62 32.01 -7.60 34.11
CA VAL A 62 32.76 -8.82 34.37
C VAL A 62 33.14 -9.42 33.01
N GLY A 63 34.36 -9.15 32.56
CA GLY A 63 34.89 -9.54 31.23
C GLY A 63 35.39 -8.38 30.37
N VAL A 64 35.82 -7.26 30.96
CA VAL A 64 36.24 -6.07 30.21
C VAL A 64 37.52 -6.31 29.39
N ALA A 65 37.38 -5.95 28.11
CA ALA A 65 38.40 -5.54 27.15
C ALA A 65 39.34 -6.62 26.56
N ARG A 66 38.93 -7.20 25.43
CA ARG A 66 39.81 -7.09 24.27
C ARG A 66 39.67 -5.68 23.70
N ASP A 67 40.77 -4.95 23.63
CA ASP A 67 40.90 -3.82 22.72
C ASP A 67 40.82 -4.38 21.30
N HIS A 68 39.77 -4.00 20.56
CA HIS A 68 39.54 -4.54 19.22
C HIS A 68 40.23 -3.66 18.18
N GLY A 69 41.37 -3.06 18.50
CA GLY A 69 42.15 -2.16 17.64
C GLY A 69 42.14 -2.63 16.18
N GLY A 70 41.33 -1.99 15.34
CA GLY A 70 41.16 -2.32 13.92
C GLY A 70 40.59 -3.72 13.58
N MET A 71 40.26 -4.57 14.56
CA MET A 71 39.83 -5.95 14.31
C MET A 71 38.38 -5.99 13.82
N VAL A 72 38.15 -6.66 12.69
CA VAL A 72 36.81 -6.89 12.13
C VAL A 72 36.14 -8.06 12.87
N PRO A 73 34.86 -7.96 13.27
CA PRO A 73 34.13 -9.08 13.87
C PRO A 73 34.18 -10.37 13.04
N ALA A 74 34.04 -11.53 13.67
CA ALA A 74 33.93 -12.80 12.96
C ALA A 74 32.60 -12.90 12.18
N LEU A 75 32.61 -13.60 11.04
CA LEU A 75 31.39 -13.93 10.32
C LEU A 75 30.55 -14.90 11.15
N SER A 76 29.26 -14.59 11.31
CA SER A 76 28.32 -15.48 11.98
C SER A 76 27.21 -15.86 10.99
N PRO A 77 27.09 -17.15 10.61
CA PRO A 77 26.03 -17.58 9.71
C PRO A 77 24.64 -17.39 10.33
N LEU A 78 24.52 -17.56 11.65
CA LEU A 78 23.28 -17.30 12.38
C LEU A 78 22.85 -15.83 12.28
N ARG A 79 23.81 -14.89 12.39
CA ARG A 79 23.54 -13.47 12.22
C ARG A 79 23.13 -13.14 10.80
N LEU A 80 23.79 -13.73 9.79
CA LEU A 80 23.42 -13.56 8.39
C LEU A 80 21.99 -14.07 8.13
N ALA A 81 21.65 -15.26 8.62
CA ALA A 81 20.31 -15.81 8.51
C ALA A 81 19.27 -14.88 9.16
N GLY A 82 19.53 -14.43 10.40
CA GLY A 82 18.68 -13.48 11.09
C GLY A 82 18.49 -12.16 10.34
N GLN A 83 19.56 -11.62 9.74
CA GLN A 83 19.49 -10.41 8.90
C GLN A 83 18.58 -10.61 7.70
N VAL A 84 18.75 -11.73 6.97
CA VAL A 84 17.95 -12.04 5.79
C VAL A 84 16.48 -12.21 6.18
N THR A 85 16.18 -12.97 7.23
CA THR A 85 14.82 -13.23 7.71
C THR A 85 14.12 -11.95 8.20
N VAL A 86 14.78 -11.17 9.05
CA VAL A 86 14.19 -9.92 9.59
C VAL A 86 14.08 -8.85 8.51
N GLY A 87 15.07 -8.76 7.60
CA GLY A 87 15.00 -7.87 6.45
C GLY A 87 13.80 -8.20 5.56
N MET A 88 13.55 -9.48 5.28
CA MET A 88 12.35 -9.89 4.54
C MET A 88 11.07 -9.52 5.27
N TYR A 89 11.00 -9.85 6.56
CA TYR A 89 9.83 -9.55 7.38
C TYR A 89 9.49 -8.05 7.34
N PHE A 90 10.48 -7.17 7.48
CA PHE A 90 10.27 -5.72 7.41
C PHE A 90 9.82 -5.28 6.01
N GLY A 91 10.42 -5.84 4.96
CA GLY A 91 10.03 -5.55 3.58
C GLY A 91 8.57 -5.93 3.28
N LEU A 92 8.15 -7.12 3.74
CA LEU A 92 6.75 -7.58 3.61
C LEU A 92 5.80 -6.72 4.43
N VAL A 93 6.17 -6.40 5.68
CA VAL A 93 5.39 -5.49 6.53
C VAL A 93 5.22 -4.12 5.88
N ALA A 94 6.25 -3.57 5.25
CA ALA A 94 6.14 -2.28 4.56
C ALA A 94 5.23 -2.36 3.32
N ALA A 95 5.34 -3.42 2.52
CA ALA A 95 4.47 -3.64 1.37
C ALA A 95 2.99 -3.75 1.78
N LEU A 96 2.71 -4.34 2.95
CA LEU A 96 1.38 -4.42 3.51
C LEU A 96 0.96 -3.12 4.22
N GLY A 97 1.83 -2.48 4.99
CA GLY A 97 1.47 -1.34 5.85
C GLY A 97 1.43 0.01 5.14
N LEU A 98 2.13 0.17 4.00
CA LEU A 98 2.33 1.46 3.34
C LEU A 98 1.90 1.46 1.86
N PRO A 99 0.63 1.17 1.53
CA PRO A 99 0.17 1.13 0.14
C PRO A 99 0.28 2.48 -0.59
N TRP A 100 0.32 3.59 0.14
CA TRP A 100 0.46 4.95 -0.41
C TRP A 100 1.90 5.35 -0.71
N VAL A 101 2.90 4.61 -0.20
CA VAL A 101 4.31 4.89 -0.48
C VAL A 101 4.75 4.03 -1.66
N PRO A 102 5.47 4.59 -2.66
CA PRO A 102 6.00 3.79 -3.75
C PRO A 102 6.81 2.60 -3.23
N VAL A 103 6.54 1.40 -3.74
CA VAL A 103 7.21 0.15 -3.32
C VAL A 103 8.74 0.26 -3.48
N LEU A 104 9.20 0.99 -4.50
CA LEU A 104 10.61 1.28 -4.76
C LEU A 104 11.31 2.07 -3.64
N LEU A 105 10.55 2.75 -2.78
CA LEU A 105 11.08 3.51 -1.65
C LEU A 105 10.82 2.77 -0.33
N ALA A 106 9.57 2.39 -0.08
CA ALA A 106 9.17 1.79 1.19
C ALA A 106 9.86 0.45 1.45
N GLN A 107 9.92 -0.41 0.42
CA GLN A 107 10.45 -1.77 0.55
C GLN A 107 11.95 -1.79 0.87
N PRO A 108 12.86 -1.20 0.06
CA PRO A 108 14.29 -1.24 0.35
C PRO A 108 14.65 -0.51 1.65
N LEU A 109 13.94 0.57 1.99
CA LEU A 109 14.12 1.26 3.26
C LEU A 109 13.80 0.33 4.43
N ALA A 110 12.63 -0.31 4.42
CA ALA A 110 12.22 -1.21 5.49
C ALA A 110 13.15 -2.43 5.60
N VAL A 111 13.51 -3.05 4.48
CA VAL A 111 14.48 -4.17 4.45
C VAL A 111 15.82 -3.75 5.04
N GLY A 112 16.36 -2.60 4.60
CA GLY A 112 17.64 -2.09 5.09
C GLY A 112 17.61 -1.77 6.59
N LEU A 113 16.52 -1.19 7.10
CA LEU A 113 16.33 -0.96 8.53
C LEU A 113 16.25 -2.26 9.33
N GLY A 114 15.53 -3.28 8.83
CA GLY A 114 15.46 -4.59 9.46
C GLY A 114 16.82 -5.29 9.55
N VAL A 115 17.58 -5.29 8.44
CA VAL A 115 18.95 -5.82 8.40
C VAL A 115 19.87 -5.03 9.35
N GLN A 116 19.76 -3.71 9.38
CA GLN A 116 20.56 -2.85 10.25
C GLN A 116 20.23 -3.04 11.74
N LEU A 117 18.97 -3.36 12.07
CA LEU A 117 18.56 -3.69 13.42
C LEU A 117 19.26 -4.96 13.91
N VAL A 118 19.24 -6.03 13.10
CA VAL A 118 19.92 -7.30 13.42
C VAL A 118 21.44 -7.15 13.42
N SER A 119 22.01 -6.37 12.50
CA SER A 119 23.46 -6.08 12.49
C SER A 119 23.89 -5.41 13.80
N SER A 120 23.01 -4.59 14.37
CA SER A 120 23.24 -3.83 15.60
C SER A 120 22.93 -4.60 16.90
N VAL A 121 22.61 -5.89 16.83
CA VAL A 121 22.41 -6.71 18.04
C VAL A 121 23.76 -7.05 18.69
N GLY A 122 23.89 -6.68 19.97
CA GLY A 122 25.11 -6.89 20.75
C GLY A 122 26.10 -5.73 20.63
N ASP A 123 27.38 -6.08 20.60
CA ASP A 123 28.55 -5.19 20.50
C ASP A 123 28.96 -4.87 19.06
N GLN A 124 28.33 -5.53 18.08
CA GLN A 124 28.57 -5.34 16.66
C GLN A 124 27.51 -4.42 16.04
N THR A 125 27.87 -3.80 14.92
CA THR A 125 26.97 -3.07 14.03
C THR A 125 27.54 -3.11 12.60
N ALA A 126 26.81 -2.56 11.65
CA ALA A 126 27.29 -2.35 10.29
C ALA A 126 27.15 -0.88 9.89
N LYS A 127 27.93 -0.46 8.88
CA LYS A 127 27.79 0.89 8.31
C LYS A 127 26.41 1.04 7.64
N ALA A 128 25.50 1.76 8.29
CA ALA A 128 24.12 1.94 7.82
C ALA A 128 24.01 2.44 6.36
N PRO A 129 24.84 3.42 5.89
CA PRO A 129 24.78 3.87 4.50
C PRO A 129 25.05 2.75 3.50
N SER A 130 26.00 1.85 3.79
CA SER A 130 26.35 0.74 2.90
C SER A 130 25.22 -0.30 2.83
N VAL A 131 24.55 -0.56 3.95
CA VAL A 131 23.41 -1.49 4.03
C VAL A 131 22.22 -0.95 3.25
N LEU A 132 21.88 0.33 3.47
CA LEU A 132 20.78 1.00 2.77
C LEU A 132 21.06 1.12 1.27
N ALA A 133 22.26 1.56 0.87
CA ALA A 133 22.64 1.65 -0.53
C ALA A 133 22.51 0.30 -1.25
N ALA A 134 22.96 -0.79 -0.62
CA ALA A 134 22.79 -2.13 -1.17
C ALA A 134 21.32 -2.54 -1.30
N ALA A 135 20.47 -2.22 -0.32
CA ALA A 135 19.03 -2.48 -0.39
C ALA A 135 18.37 -1.72 -1.55
N PHE A 136 18.66 -0.43 -1.71
CA PHE A 136 18.12 0.41 -2.78
C PHE A 136 18.60 -0.03 -4.17
N LEU A 137 19.90 -0.29 -4.32
CA LEU A 137 20.47 -0.78 -5.59
C LEU A 137 19.89 -2.14 -5.98
N ALA A 138 19.78 -3.07 -5.04
CA ALA A 138 19.15 -4.36 -5.30
C ALA A 138 17.67 -4.18 -5.68
N SER A 139 16.94 -3.28 -5.01
CA SER A 139 15.54 -3.05 -5.33
C SER A 139 15.33 -2.46 -6.73
N LEU A 140 16.29 -1.69 -7.23
CA LEU A 140 16.29 -1.16 -8.60
C LEU A 140 16.55 -2.25 -9.65
N LEU A 141 17.29 -3.30 -9.31
CA LEU A 141 17.57 -4.42 -10.20
C LEU A 141 16.40 -5.41 -10.30
N PHE A 142 15.63 -5.58 -9.22
CA PHE A 142 14.57 -6.60 -9.13
C PHE A 142 13.15 -6.00 -9.14
N GLN A 143 12.92 -4.89 -9.84
CA GLN A 143 11.63 -4.18 -9.84
C GLN A 143 10.45 -5.07 -10.30
N GLY A 144 9.25 -4.80 -9.76
CA GLY A 144 7.98 -5.32 -10.27
C GLY A 144 7.56 -6.73 -9.81
N ARG A 145 8.29 -7.37 -8.88
CA ARG A 145 7.92 -8.69 -8.34
C ARG A 145 7.86 -8.67 -6.81
N VAL A 146 6.81 -9.23 -6.22
CA VAL A 146 6.67 -9.38 -4.74
C VAL A 146 7.84 -10.18 -4.15
N LEU A 147 8.39 -11.12 -4.91
CA LEU A 147 9.57 -11.91 -4.53
C LEU A 147 10.88 -11.11 -4.52
N ALA A 148 10.89 -9.83 -4.94
CA ALA A 148 12.06 -8.97 -4.90
C ALA A 148 12.55 -8.69 -3.48
N VAL A 149 11.71 -8.90 -2.46
CA VAL A 149 12.09 -8.72 -1.05
C VAL A 149 13.27 -9.63 -0.66
N LEU A 150 13.29 -10.88 -1.15
CA LEU A 150 14.36 -11.85 -0.88
C LEU A 150 15.74 -11.38 -1.39
N PRO A 151 15.94 -11.11 -2.69
CA PRO A 151 17.25 -10.68 -3.19
C PRO A 151 17.68 -9.34 -2.61
N VAL A 152 16.74 -8.42 -2.32
CA VAL A 152 17.03 -7.15 -1.64
C VAL A 152 17.55 -7.39 -0.22
N SER A 153 16.88 -8.25 0.54
CA SER A 153 17.31 -8.62 1.90
C SER A 153 18.65 -9.32 1.91
N LEU A 154 18.89 -10.23 0.96
CA LEU A 154 20.17 -10.91 0.80
C LEU A 154 21.30 -9.93 0.48
N ALA A 155 21.11 -9.03 -0.49
CA ALA A 155 22.10 -8.03 -0.86
C ALA A 155 22.45 -7.09 0.31
N ALA A 156 21.43 -6.59 1.01
CA ALA A 156 21.62 -5.76 2.20
C ALA A 156 22.35 -6.52 3.32
N SER A 157 22.03 -7.79 3.54
CA SER A 157 22.68 -8.64 4.54
C SER A 157 24.15 -8.91 4.19
N VAL A 158 24.46 -9.19 2.93
CA VAL A 158 25.85 -9.34 2.46
C VAL A 158 26.62 -8.03 2.64
N ALA A 159 26.03 -6.89 2.32
CA ALA A 159 26.64 -5.58 2.56
C ALA A 159 26.88 -5.33 4.06
N ALA A 160 25.92 -5.70 4.92
CA ALA A 160 26.08 -5.62 6.37
C ALA A 160 27.24 -6.47 6.88
N GLN A 161 27.41 -7.69 6.34
CA GLN A 161 28.54 -8.55 6.67
C GLN A 161 29.88 -8.00 6.15
N ARG A 162 29.92 -7.40 4.96
CA ARG A 162 31.15 -6.79 4.40
C ARG A 162 31.60 -5.55 5.17
N HIS A 163 30.66 -4.75 5.68
CA HIS A 163 30.93 -3.50 6.37
C HIS A 163 30.64 -3.55 7.87
N ARG A 164 30.86 -4.71 8.49
CA ARG A 164 30.68 -4.94 9.93
C ARG A 164 31.79 -4.29 10.77
N CYS A 165 31.43 -3.73 11.90
CA CYS A 165 32.33 -3.10 12.85
C CYS A 165 31.83 -3.24 14.29
N TYR A 166 32.72 -3.03 15.25
CA TYR A 166 32.33 -2.93 16.66
C TYR A 166 31.75 -1.54 16.97
N LYS A 167 30.79 -1.49 17.88
CA LYS A 167 30.25 -0.21 18.37
C LYS A 167 31.32 0.54 19.17
N PRO A 168 31.40 1.88 19.04
CA PRO A 168 32.32 2.68 19.85
C PRO A 168 32.02 2.49 21.34
N ARG A 169 33.05 2.15 22.12
CA ARG A 169 32.94 1.99 23.58
C ARG A 169 32.80 3.36 24.26
N GLY A 170 32.16 3.35 25.43
CA GLY A 170 32.20 4.48 26.36
C GLY A 170 31.17 5.57 26.10
N THR A 171 30.24 5.40 25.15
CA THR A 171 29.08 6.29 25.08
C THR A 171 28.19 6.04 26.31
N PRO A 172 28.03 7.03 27.21
CA PRO A 172 27.17 6.85 28.36
C PRO A 172 25.75 6.57 27.86
N LEU A 173 25.16 5.48 28.37
CA LEU A 173 23.78 5.15 28.06
C LEU A 173 22.87 6.31 28.48
N PRO A 174 21.96 6.77 27.61
CA PRO A 174 20.97 7.77 28.00
C PRO A 174 20.14 7.29 29.19
N ARG A 175 19.50 8.25 29.87
CA ARG A 175 18.56 7.94 30.95
C ARG A 175 17.49 6.96 30.45
N LEU A 176 17.05 6.06 31.34
CA LEU A 176 16.00 5.08 31.04
C LEU A 176 14.78 5.67 30.30
N PRO A 177 14.17 6.80 30.72
CA PRO A 177 13.03 7.38 30.01
C PRO A 177 13.35 7.77 28.56
N ALA A 178 14.54 8.30 28.27
CA ALA A 178 14.93 8.63 26.90
C ALA A 178 15.07 7.38 26.03
N ARG A 179 15.61 6.29 26.60
CA ARG A 179 15.71 5.00 25.91
C ARG A 179 14.32 4.43 25.61
N LEU A 180 13.42 4.45 26.60
CA LEU A 180 12.03 3.99 26.44
C LEU A 180 11.28 4.84 25.41
N TYR A 181 11.49 6.16 25.39
CA TYR A 181 10.91 7.05 24.40
C TYR A 181 11.34 6.68 22.97
N HIS A 182 12.65 6.49 22.73
CA HIS A 182 13.13 6.08 21.41
C HIS A 182 12.62 4.70 20.98
N LEU A 183 12.57 3.74 21.91
CA LEU A 183 12.01 2.41 21.65
C LEU A 183 10.53 2.50 21.33
N GLY A 184 9.76 3.27 22.11
CA GLY A 184 8.33 3.51 21.88
C GLY A 184 8.08 4.17 20.53
N LEU A 185 8.87 5.18 20.17
CA LEU A 185 8.78 5.86 18.87
C LEU A 185 9.07 4.90 17.71
N ALA A 186 10.08 4.04 17.84
CA ALA A 186 10.40 3.04 16.82
C ALA A 186 9.30 1.98 16.68
N CYS A 187 8.74 1.51 17.81
CA CYS A 187 7.60 0.59 17.81
C CYS A 187 6.36 1.22 17.16
N LEU A 188 6.07 2.49 17.50
CA LEU A 188 4.97 3.25 16.89
C LEU A 188 5.17 3.40 15.38
N ALA A 189 6.37 3.80 14.94
CA ALA A 189 6.69 3.97 13.52
C ALA A 189 6.51 2.66 12.72
N PHE A 190 6.80 1.51 13.34
CA PHE A 190 6.61 0.20 12.73
C PHE A 190 5.14 -0.25 12.73
N ALA A 191 4.44 -0.10 13.84
CA ALA A 191 3.09 -0.63 14.03
C ALA A 191 1.98 0.27 13.49
N ALA A 192 2.15 1.60 13.51
CA ALA A 192 1.11 2.55 13.12
C ALA A 192 0.61 2.36 11.67
N PRO A 193 1.47 2.15 10.65
CA PRO A 193 1.00 1.90 9.29
C PRO A 193 0.11 0.65 9.18
N LEU A 194 0.48 -0.42 9.88
CA LEU A 194 -0.29 -1.66 9.94
C LEU A 194 -1.62 -1.46 10.65
N ALA A 195 -1.62 -0.76 11.79
CA ALA A 195 -2.83 -0.46 12.56
C ALA A 195 -3.80 0.42 11.78
N CYS A 196 -3.30 1.47 11.11
CA CYS A 196 -4.12 2.32 10.23
C CYS A 196 -4.75 1.51 9.10
N ARG A 197 -3.99 0.61 8.45
CA ARG A 197 -4.56 -0.26 7.41
C ARG A 197 -5.60 -1.23 7.95
N GLY A 198 -5.35 -1.82 9.11
CA GLY A 198 -6.29 -2.73 9.77
C GLY A 198 -7.60 -2.03 10.14
N LEU A 199 -7.52 -0.83 10.73
CA LEU A 199 -8.68 -0.02 11.09
C LEU A 199 -9.45 0.46 9.87
N CYS A 200 -8.78 0.95 8.83
CA CYS A 200 -9.44 1.36 7.58
C CYS A 200 -10.09 0.16 6.86
N GLY A 201 -9.43 -1.00 6.85
CA GLY A 201 -9.98 -2.23 6.30
C GLY A 201 -11.22 -2.72 7.06
N ALA A 202 -11.16 -2.72 8.40
CA ALA A 202 -12.29 -3.09 9.26
C ALA A 202 -13.47 -2.11 9.11
N ALA A 203 -13.19 -0.80 9.00
CA ALA A 203 -14.22 0.20 8.72
C ALA A 203 -14.85 0.00 7.33
N GLY A 204 -14.07 -0.41 6.32
CA GLY A 204 -14.57 -0.77 4.99
C GLY A 204 -15.49 -2.00 5.01
N VAL A 205 -15.07 -3.06 5.72
CA VAL A 205 -15.88 -4.28 5.91
C VAL A 205 -17.15 -3.97 6.70
N LEU A 206 -17.05 -3.20 7.79
CA LEU A 206 -18.21 -2.75 8.57
C LEU A 206 -19.15 -1.86 7.76
N GLY A 207 -18.61 -0.97 6.92
CA GLY A 207 -19.38 -0.14 5.99
C GLY A 207 -20.12 -0.97 4.94
N THR A 208 -19.49 -2.04 4.43
CA THR A 208 -20.12 -2.98 3.49
C THR A 208 -21.20 -3.83 4.19
N LEU A 209 -20.94 -4.24 5.43
CA LEU A 209 -21.92 -4.95 6.27
C LEU A 209 -23.10 -4.06 6.70
N LEU A 210 -22.89 -2.76 6.94
CA LEU A 210 -23.94 -1.77 7.21
C LEU A 210 -24.69 -1.34 5.94
N ALA A 211 -24.10 -1.53 4.75
CA ALA A 211 -24.76 -1.32 3.47
C ALA A 211 -25.65 -2.50 3.04
N LEU A 212 -25.42 -3.72 3.57
CA LEU A 212 -26.29 -4.89 3.35
C LEU A 212 -27.77 -4.63 3.70
N PRO A 213 -28.15 -4.06 4.86
CA PRO A 213 -29.55 -3.77 5.14
C PRO A 213 -30.12 -2.69 4.23
N ARG A 214 -29.33 -1.70 3.79
CA ARG A 214 -29.80 -0.68 2.84
C ARG A 214 -30.07 -1.28 1.45
N ALA A 215 -29.16 -2.13 0.96
CA ALA A 215 -29.34 -2.86 -0.29
C ALA A 215 -30.49 -3.90 -0.20
N ALA A 216 -30.65 -4.56 0.96
CA ALA A 216 -31.75 -5.47 1.21
C ALA A 216 -33.10 -4.75 1.33
N ILE A 217 -33.15 -3.54 1.90
CA ILE A 217 -34.34 -2.68 1.93
C ILE A 217 -34.69 -2.22 0.50
N GLU A 218 -33.71 -1.81 -0.32
CA GLU A 218 -33.96 -1.48 -1.73
C GLU A 218 -34.45 -2.70 -2.54
N LEU A 219 -33.92 -3.90 -2.25
CA LEU A 219 -34.36 -5.16 -2.86
C LEU A 219 -35.73 -5.64 -2.35
N LEU A 220 -36.10 -5.32 -1.11
CA LEU A 220 -37.40 -5.62 -0.49
C LEU A 220 -38.49 -4.60 -0.87
N LEU A 221 -38.11 -3.37 -1.21
CA LEU A 221 -38.99 -2.35 -1.79
C LEU A 221 -39.19 -2.54 -3.29
N LEU A 222 -38.29 -3.28 -3.95
CA LEU A 222 -38.41 -3.68 -5.36
C LEU A 222 -39.75 -4.34 -5.70
N PRO A 223 -40.30 -5.31 -4.93
CA PRO A 223 -41.63 -5.88 -5.17
C PRO A 223 -42.80 -4.89 -4.95
N LEU A 224 -42.63 -3.84 -4.14
CA LEU A 224 -43.63 -2.78 -4.01
C LEU A 224 -43.64 -1.87 -5.26
N CYS A 225 -42.45 -1.61 -5.81
CA CYS A 225 -42.27 -0.83 -7.05
C CYS A 225 -42.68 -1.64 -8.30
N THR A 226 -42.35 -2.93 -8.36
CA THR A 226 -42.77 -3.80 -9.46
C THR A 226 -44.23 -4.18 -9.37
N GLY A 227 -44.84 -4.26 -8.18
CA GLY A 227 -46.28 -4.45 -8.03
C GLY A 227 -47.11 -3.30 -8.63
N ARG A 228 -46.60 -2.06 -8.55
CA ARG A 228 -47.20 -0.89 -9.19
C ARG A 228 -47.10 -0.98 -10.72
N LEU A 229 -45.95 -1.42 -11.23
CA LEU A 229 -45.72 -1.67 -12.66
C LEU A 229 -46.50 -2.90 -13.19
N LEU A 230 -46.70 -3.92 -12.35
CA LEU A 230 -47.45 -5.13 -12.66
C LEU A 230 -48.97 -4.84 -12.73
N ALA A 231 -49.45 -3.97 -11.84
CA ALA A 231 -50.83 -3.47 -11.86
C ALA A 231 -51.13 -2.61 -13.10
N GLU A 232 -50.14 -1.82 -13.56
CA GLU A 232 -50.21 -1.06 -14.82
C GLU A 232 -50.12 -1.98 -16.05
N THR A 233 -49.28 -3.02 -16.01
CA THR A 233 -49.11 -3.96 -17.15
C THR A 233 -50.23 -5.00 -17.28
N LEU A 234 -50.92 -5.37 -16.20
CA LEU A 234 -52.11 -6.24 -16.22
C LEU A 234 -53.41 -5.47 -16.50
N GLY A 235 -53.35 -4.14 -16.70
CA GLY A 235 -54.51 -3.34 -17.10
C GLY A 235 -55.63 -3.23 -16.07
N LEU A 236 -55.35 -3.50 -14.79
CA LEU A 236 -56.31 -3.30 -13.70
C LEU A 236 -56.46 -1.81 -13.31
N ALA A 237 -55.61 -0.94 -13.85
CA ALA A 237 -55.75 0.51 -13.82
C ALA A 237 -55.92 1.03 -15.25
N GLY A 238 -57.17 1.36 -15.62
CA GLY A 238 -57.51 1.85 -16.96
C GLY A 238 -56.97 3.25 -17.22
N GLY A 239 -56.09 3.38 -18.21
CA GLY A 239 -55.63 4.65 -18.77
C GLY A 239 -55.28 4.48 -20.26
N PRO A 240 -55.54 5.47 -21.13
CA PRO A 240 -55.47 5.31 -22.59
C PRO A 240 -54.01 5.21 -23.10
N PRO A 241 -53.77 4.62 -24.29
CA PRO A 241 -52.45 4.13 -24.67
C PRO A 241 -51.56 5.24 -25.26
N PRO A 242 -50.24 5.26 -24.94
CA PRO A 242 -49.27 5.94 -25.78
C PRO A 242 -48.75 4.99 -26.86
N GLN A 243 -48.68 5.51 -28.08
CA GLN A 243 -48.09 4.86 -29.24
C GLN A 243 -46.57 4.95 -29.11
N HIS A 244 -45.83 3.85 -29.27
CA HIS A 244 -44.55 3.77 -30.02
C HIS A 244 -44.00 2.33 -30.02
N PRO A 245 -43.22 1.95 -31.06
CA PRO A 245 -43.01 0.57 -31.45
C PRO A 245 -41.91 -0.15 -30.66
N THR A 246 -42.09 -1.46 -30.61
CA THR A 246 -41.20 -2.55 -30.18
C THR A 246 -39.76 -2.49 -30.68
N THR A 247 -38.80 -2.91 -29.82
CA THR A 247 -37.62 -3.80 -30.05
C THR A 247 -36.57 -3.46 -28.97
N GLY A 248 -35.70 -4.31 -28.43
CA GLY A 248 -35.23 -5.65 -28.72
C GLY A 248 -33.93 -5.82 -27.92
N PHE A 249 -33.67 -7.02 -27.41
CA PHE A 249 -32.50 -7.38 -26.59
C PHE A 249 -31.20 -7.19 -27.39
N GLY A 250 -30.20 -6.47 -26.85
CA GLY A 250 -28.88 -6.32 -27.45
C GLY A 250 -28.13 -5.06 -27.00
N ALA A 251 -27.42 -5.13 -25.87
CA ALA A 251 -26.58 -4.04 -25.40
C ALA A 251 -25.39 -3.82 -26.35
N ARG A 252 -25.56 -2.91 -27.32
CA ARG A 252 -24.45 -2.37 -28.13
C ARG A 252 -23.59 -1.48 -27.22
N THR A 253 -22.36 -1.92 -26.94
CA THR A 253 -21.35 -1.06 -26.32
C THR A 253 -20.90 -0.05 -27.36
N TRP A 254 -21.26 1.22 -27.19
CA TRP A 254 -20.82 2.31 -28.05
C TRP A 254 -19.31 2.49 -27.96
N SER A 255 -18.64 2.73 -29.10
CA SER A 255 -17.21 3.01 -29.12
C SER A 255 -16.91 4.37 -28.49
N GLN A 256 -15.67 4.59 -28.03
CA GLN A 256 -15.25 5.88 -27.47
C GLN A 256 -15.44 7.05 -28.46
N ARG A 257 -15.30 6.79 -29.76
CA ARG A 257 -15.55 7.79 -30.82
C ARG A 257 -17.04 8.14 -30.97
N GLN A 258 -17.93 7.15 -30.84
CA GLN A 258 -19.38 7.39 -30.90
C GLN A 258 -19.87 8.20 -29.69
N GLN A 259 -19.30 7.96 -28.51
CA GLN A 259 -19.63 8.74 -27.31
C GLN A 259 -19.22 10.21 -27.47
N TRP A 260 -17.98 10.46 -27.92
CA TRP A 260 -17.51 11.80 -28.24
C TRP A 260 -18.40 12.50 -29.29
N ALA A 261 -18.82 11.78 -30.33
CA ALA A 261 -19.69 12.34 -31.36
C ALA A 261 -21.08 12.77 -30.82
N TYR A 262 -21.67 11.97 -29.91
CA TYR A 262 -22.92 12.35 -29.23
C TYR A 262 -22.73 13.57 -28.32
N GLU A 263 -21.58 13.68 -27.64
CA GLU A 263 -21.25 14.83 -26.80
C GLU A 263 -21.06 16.11 -27.62
N VAL A 264 -20.37 16.05 -28.76
CA VAL A 264 -20.16 17.19 -29.67
C VAL A 264 -21.49 17.72 -30.22
N LEU A 265 -22.44 16.82 -30.50
CA LEU A 265 -23.79 17.18 -30.95
C LEU A 265 -24.76 17.50 -29.82
N GLY A 266 -24.34 17.40 -28.55
CA GLY A 266 -25.17 17.68 -27.37
C GLY A 266 -26.35 16.72 -27.18
N LEU A 267 -26.23 15.48 -27.63
CA LEU A 267 -27.30 14.47 -27.61
C LEU A 267 -26.98 13.32 -26.64
N PRO A 268 -28.00 12.66 -26.05
CA PRO A 268 -27.78 11.46 -25.27
C PRO A 268 -27.32 10.30 -26.17
N VAL A 269 -26.46 9.45 -25.62
CA VAL A 269 -25.93 8.26 -26.33
C VAL A 269 -27.09 7.35 -26.72
N GLY A 270 -27.21 7.05 -28.02
CA GLY A 270 -28.33 6.28 -28.58
C GLY A 270 -29.51 7.13 -29.07
N ALA A 271 -29.36 8.45 -29.18
CA ALA A 271 -30.34 9.31 -29.86
C ALA A 271 -30.62 8.83 -31.29
N SER A 272 -31.84 9.06 -31.78
CA SER A 272 -32.27 8.61 -33.10
C SER A 272 -31.51 9.34 -34.21
N ALA A 273 -31.41 8.73 -35.40
CA ALA A 273 -30.76 9.36 -36.54
C ALA A 273 -31.42 10.68 -36.96
N GLU A 274 -32.74 10.82 -36.73
CA GLU A 274 -33.48 12.06 -36.98
C GLU A 274 -33.05 13.18 -36.02
N ASP A 275 -32.83 12.85 -34.74
CA ASP A 275 -32.37 13.80 -33.73
C ASP A 275 -30.93 14.24 -33.97
N VAL A 276 -30.06 13.30 -34.37
CA VAL A 276 -28.68 13.57 -34.80
C VAL A 276 -28.68 14.55 -35.98
N HIS A 277 -29.54 14.32 -36.98
CA HIS A 277 -29.64 15.19 -38.14
C HIS A 277 -30.21 16.58 -37.81
N ARG A 278 -31.19 16.65 -36.90
CA ARG A 278 -31.77 17.91 -36.44
C ARG A 278 -30.74 18.75 -35.70
N SER A 279 -30.07 18.17 -34.70
CA SER A 279 -29.04 18.86 -33.90
C SER A 279 -27.89 19.36 -34.77
N TYR A 280 -27.40 18.53 -35.69
CA TYR A 280 -26.36 18.93 -36.64
C TYR A 280 -26.76 20.16 -37.47
N ARG A 281 -27.98 20.19 -38.03
CA ARG A 281 -28.47 21.33 -38.82
C ARG A 281 -28.58 22.62 -37.99
N GLU A 282 -28.93 22.51 -36.72
CA GLU A 282 -29.03 23.66 -35.83
C GLU A 282 -27.63 24.18 -35.48
N LEU A 283 -26.71 23.31 -35.09
CA LEU A 283 -25.34 23.67 -34.73
C LEU A 283 -24.55 24.24 -35.90
N VAL A 284 -24.73 23.71 -37.12
CA VAL A 284 -24.10 24.25 -38.33
C VAL A 284 -24.56 25.69 -38.63
N LYS A 285 -25.84 26.01 -38.43
CA LYS A 285 -26.33 27.39 -38.63
C LYS A 285 -25.74 28.37 -37.62
N VAL A 286 -25.54 27.89 -36.38
CA VAL A 286 -24.97 28.68 -35.28
C VAL A 286 -23.48 28.91 -35.49
N TRP A 287 -22.74 27.89 -35.94
CA TRP A 287 -21.28 27.92 -36.08
C TRP A 287 -20.79 28.12 -37.52
N HIS A 288 -21.67 28.50 -38.46
CA HIS A 288 -21.25 28.75 -39.84
C HIS A 288 -20.21 29.90 -39.90
N PRO A 289 -19.09 29.74 -40.62
CA PRO A 289 -18.03 30.76 -40.70
C PRO A 289 -18.55 32.10 -41.24
N ASP A 290 -19.52 32.07 -42.15
CA ASP A 290 -20.12 33.31 -42.71
C ASP A 290 -20.87 34.15 -41.67
N HIS A 291 -21.50 33.51 -40.68
CA HIS A 291 -22.24 34.21 -39.62
C HIS A 291 -21.31 34.67 -38.48
N ASN A 292 -20.10 34.10 -38.39
CA ASN A 292 -19.20 34.26 -37.26
C ASN A 292 -17.85 34.89 -37.66
N ARG A 293 -17.87 35.91 -38.54
CA ARG A 293 -16.66 36.56 -39.07
C ARG A 293 -15.71 37.14 -38.00
N GLN A 294 -16.23 37.51 -36.83
CA GLN A 294 -15.43 38.03 -35.72
C GLN A 294 -14.66 36.94 -34.95
N ARG A 295 -15.10 35.67 -35.07
CA ARG A 295 -14.52 34.50 -34.41
C ARG A 295 -14.31 33.36 -35.41
N ALA A 296 -13.75 33.72 -36.57
CA ALA A 296 -13.63 32.83 -37.72
C ALA A 296 -12.88 31.54 -37.38
N GLU A 297 -11.78 31.63 -36.64
CA GLU A 297 -10.97 30.46 -36.24
C GLU A 297 -11.72 29.49 -35.32
N GLU A 298 -12.49 30.00 -34.36
CA GLU A 298 -13.29 29.16 -33.45
C GLU A 298 -14.48 28.53 -34.16
N ALA A 299 -15.15 29.30 -35.02
CA ALA A 299 -16.26 28.81 -35.82
C ALA A 299 -15.81 27.72 -36.80
N GLU A 300 -14.65 27.90 -37.44
CA GLU A 300 -14.06 26.89 -38.34
C GLU A 300 -13.71 25.60 -37.59
N ARG A 301 -13.06 25.69 -36.42
CA ARG A 301 -12.75 24.51 -35.59
C ARG A 301 -14.02 23.77 -35.17
N ARG A 302 -15.03 24.49 -34.68
CA ARG A 302 -16.32 23.90 -34.29
C ARG A 302 -17.04 23.28 -35.48
N PHE A 303 -16.96 23.91 -36.65
CA PHE A 303 -17.57 23.39 -37.86
C PHE A 303 -16.94 22.05 -38.29
N ILE A 304 -15.61 21.93 -38.20
CA ILE A 304 -14.89 20.68 -38.47
C ILE A 304 -15.30 19.59 -37.46
N GLU A 305 -15.31 19.90 -36.16
CA GLU A 305 -15.73 18.96 -35.10
C GLU A 305 -17.16 18.43 -35.32
N LEU A 306 -18.09 19.32 -35.69
CA LEU A 306 -19.49 18.96 -35.96
C LEU A 306 -19.62 18.03 -37.17
N GLN A 307 -18.82 18.26 -38.21
CA GLN A 307 -18.82 17.43 -39.41
C GLN A 307 -18.28 16.03 -39.09
N GLU A 308 -17.16 15.93 -38.38
CA GLU A 308 -16.57 14.65 -37.95
C GLU A 308 -17.53 13.84 -37.06
N ALA A 309 -18.20 14.50 -36.09
CA ALA A 309 -19.18 13.85 -35.22
C ALA A 309 -20.40 13.33 -36.00
N TYR A 310 -20.86 14.08 -37.00
CA TYR A 310 -22.00 13.69 -37.84
C TYR A 310 -21.66 12.53 -38.79
N GLU A 311 -20.43 12.48 -39.31
CA GLU A 311 -19.94 11.38 -40.13
C GLU A 311 -19.80 10.08 -39.31
N GLU A 312 -19.28 10.15 -38.08
CA GLU A 312 -19.10 9.00 -37.19
C GLU A 312 -20.43 8.36 -36.78
N LEU A 313 -21.48 9.16 -36.53
CA LEU A 313 -22.81 8.66 -36.17
C LEU A 313 -23.64 8.24 -37.39
N GLY A 314 -23.07 8.29 -38.60
CA GLY A 314 -23.71 7.81 -39.80
C GLY A 314 -24.82 8.75 -40.28
N GLY A 315 -24.44 9.98 -40.63
CA GLY A 315 -25.25 10.87 -41.48
C GLY A 315 -25.87 10.11 -42.67
N PRO A 316 -27.00 10.60 -43.21
CA PRO A 316 -28.04 9.78 -43.80
C PRO A 316 -27.42 8.91 -44.90
N ARG A 317 -27.26 7.61 -44.61
CA ARG A 317 -26.87 6.66 -45.63
C ARG A 317 -28.01 6.65 -46.63
N ARG A 318 -27.81 7.29 -47.79
CA ARG A 318 -28.70 7.13 -48.95
C ARG A 318 -29.01 5.64 -49.04
N ALA A 319 -30.29 5.32 -48.93
CA ALA A 319 -30.80 3.97 -49.10
C ALA A 319 -30.22 3.39 -50.39
N ALA A 320 -29.24 2.50 -50.25
CA ALA A 320 -28.73 1.70 -51.32
C ALA A 320 -29.48 0.37 -51.25
N GLY A 321 -30.38 0.17 -52.21
CA GLY A 321 -30.81 -1.15 -52.68
C GLY A 321 -31.94 -1.82 -51.92
N GLY A 322 -33.14 -1.72 -52.50
CA GLY A 322 -34.31 -2.56 -52.27
C GLY A 322 -35.31 -2.29 -53.38
#